data_AF-A0A9D4JE96-F1
#
_entry.id   AF-A0A9D4JE96-F1
#
_cell.length_a   1.000
_cell.length_b   1.000
_cell.length_c   1.000
_cell.angle_alpha   90.00
_cell.angle_beta   90.00
_cell.angle_gamma   90.00
#
_symmetry.space_group_name_H-M   'P 1'
#
loop_
_entity.id
_entity.type
_entity.pdbx_description
1 polymer ?
#
loop_
_entity_poly.entity_id
_entity_poly.type
_entity_poly.pdbx_seq_one_letter_code
_entity_poly.pdbx_strand_id
1 'polypeptide(L)'
;MKYEHLLNGTQVIESSLHRNLMEHLNAEIALATISDISVALEWLKYTFLYIRVMKNPGHYGNCPIYSHQGWLSLILACLSLL
;
A
#
# COMPACT_ATOMS: atom_id res chain seq x y z
N MET A 1 14.64 27.64 -1.74
CA MET A 1 13.35 27.80 -1.03
C MET A 1 12.61 26.47 -0.98
N LYS A 2 13.01 25.55 -0.07
CA LYS A 2 12.50 24.17 -0.05
C LYS A 2 11.14 24.02 0.66
N TYR A 3 10.73 25.04 1.43
CA TYR A 3 9.56 24.99 2.31
C TYR A 3 8.37 25.83 1.82
N GLU A 4 8.53 26.67 0.81
CA GLU A 4 7.44 27.55 0.34
C GLU A 4 6.22 26.78 -0.14
N HIS A 5 6.42 25.68 -0.85
CA HIS A 5 5.32 24.82 -1.31
C HIS A 5 4.57 24.15 -0.15
N LEU A 6 5.27 23.84 0.94
CA LEU A 6 4.66 23.29 2.15
C LEU A 6 3.85 24.37 2.88
N LEU A 7 4.42 25.57 3.04
CA LEU A 7 3.73 26.70 3.69
C LEU A 7 2.49 27.14 2.91
N ASN A 8 2.55 27.10 1.58
CA ASN A 8 1.44 27.47 0.69
C ASN A 8 0.45 26.31 0.45
N GLY A 9 0.68 25.12 1.02
CA GLY A 9 -0.19 23.94 0.83
C GLY A 9 -0.24 23.43 -0.62
N THR A 10 0.69 23.84 -1.47
CA THR A 10 0.75 23.45 -2.90
C THR A 10 1.56 22.18 -3.11
N GLN A 11 2.26 21.70 -2.08
CA GLN A 11 3.05 20.48 -2.15
C GLN A 11 2.14 19.25 -2.36
N VAL A 12 2.36 18.55 -3.47
CA VAL A 12 1.71 17.27 -3.71
C VAL A 12 2.34 16.22 -2.79
N ILE A 13 1.53 15.67 -1.87
CA ILE A 13 1.93 14.61 -0.94
C ILE A 13 1.49 13.25 -1.48
N GLU A 14 2.43 12.32 -1.60
CA GLU A 14 2.20 10.94 -2.04
C GLU A 14 2.35 9.95 -0.88
N SER A 15 1.72 8.79 -1.01
CA SER A 15 1.85 7.70 -0.04
C SER A 15 3.16 6.95 -0.24
N SER A 16 3.88 6.67 0.84
CA SER A 16 5.08 5.81 0.81
C SER A 16 4.79 4.35 1.21
N LEU A 17 3.53 4.01 1.51
CA LEU A 17 3.14 2.69 1.98
C LEU A 17 3.48 1.57 0.98
N HIS A 18 3.44 1.87 -0.32
CA HIS A 18 3.76 0.93 -1.39
C HIS A 18 5.19 0.37 -1.34
N ARG A 19 6.11 1.01 -0.60
CA ARG A 19 7.51 0.59 -0.49
C ARG A 19 7.73 -0.58 0.46
N ASN A 20 6.93 -0.65 1.53
CA ASN A 20 7.01 -1.68 2.57
C ASN A 20 5.64 -2.31 2.82
N LEU A 21 4.81 -2.37 1.78
CA LEU A 21 3.43 -2.85 1.87
C LEU A 21 3.38 -4.30 2.34
N MET A 22 4.39 -5.10 1.97
CA MET A 22 4.45 -6.53 2.30
C MET A 22 4.64 -6.74 3.80
N GLU A 23 5.54 -5.96 4.41
CA GLU A 23 5.85 -6.03 5.84
C GLU A 23 4.68 -5.57 6.69
N HIS A 24 3.99 -4.51 6.26
CA HIS A 24 2.76 -4.06 6.93
C HIS A 24 1.64 -5.09 6.83
N LEU A 25 1.45 -5.70 5.66
CA LEU A 25 0.44 -6.74 5.48
C LEU A 25 0.76 -7.99 6.32
N ASN A 26 2.04 -8.39 6.37
CA ASN A 26 2.53 -9.47 7.25
C ASN A 26 2.20 -9.23 8.71
N ALA A 27 2.44 -8.01 9.20
CA ALA A 27 2.16 -7.66 10.59
C ALA A 27 0.65 -7.80 10.91
N GLU A 28 -0.21 -7.31 10.03
CA GLU A 28 -1.67 -7.37 10.24
C GLU A 28 -2.24 -8.80 10.11
N ILE A 29 -1.63 -9.66 9.28
CA ILE A 29 -1.96 -11.09 9.22
C ILE A 29 -1.50 -11.80 10.51
N ALA A 30 -0.28 -11.54 10.98
CA ALA A 30 0.26 -12.11 12.22
C ALA A 30 -0.53 -11.67 13.46
N LEU A 31 -1.10 -10.46 13.44
CA LEU A 31 -2.01 -9.94 14.46
C LEU A 31 -3.44 -10.45 14.32
N ALA A 32 -3.74 -11.26 13.29
CA ALA A 32 -5.07 -11.75 12.94
C ALA A 32 -6.11 -10.65 12.65
N THR A 33 -5.67 -9.41 12.38
CA THR A 33 -6.54 -8.33 11.88
C THR A 33 -7.02 -8.64 10.47
N ILE A 34 -6.16 -9.27 9.66
CA ILE A 34 -6.44 -9.68 8.28
C ILE A 34 -6.49 -11.21 8.24
N SER A 35 -7.70 -11.77 8.16
CA SER A 35 -7.94 -13.22 8.07
C SER A 35 -7.99 -13.73 6.63
N ASP A 36 -8.45 -12.88 5.70
CA ASP A 36 -8.78 -13.27 4.33
C ASP A 36 -8.40 -12.17 3.34
N ILE A 37 -8.33 -12.56 2.06
CA ILE A 37 -8.01 -11.67 0.95
C ILE A 37 -9.04 -10.52 0.84
N SER A 38 -10.31 -10.79 1.12
CA SER A 38 -11.37 -9.78 1.14
C SER A 38 -11.10 -8.71 2.20
N VAL A 39 -10.69 -9.12 3.40
CA VAL A 39 -10.33 -8.23 4.52
C VAL A 39 -9.06 -7.45 4.20
N ALA A 40 -8.07 -8.08 3.55
CA ALA A 40 -6.86 -7.40 3.08
C ALA A 40 -7.17 -6.28 2.07
N LEU A 41 -8.09 -6.54 1.14
CA LEU A 41 -8.55 -5.54 0.17
C LEU A 41 -9.31 -4.40 0.84
N GLU A 42 -10.15 -4.71 1.83
CA GLU A 42 -10.86 -3.70 2.61
C GLU A 42 -9.88 -2.84 3.42
N TRP A 43 -8.92 -3.47 4.11
CA TRP A 43 -7.84 -2.76 4.81
C TRP A 43 -7.11 -1.80 3.86
N LEU A 44 -6.74 -2.26 2.67
CA LEU A 44 -6.04 -1.42 1.69
C LEU A 44 -6.88 -0.22 1.25
N LYS A 45 -8.20 -0.38 1.09
CA LYS A 45 -9.12 0.73 0.74
C LYS A 45 -9.15 1.84 1.78
N TYR A 46 -8.93 1.50 3.05
CA TYR A 46 -8.86 2.49 4.14
C TYR A 46 -7.51 3.21 4.23
N THR A 47 -6.51 2.83 3.43
CA THR A 47 -5.20 3.48 3.46
C THR A 47 -5.13 4.72 2.56
N PHE A 48 -4.26 5.67 2.94
CA PHE A 48 -3.94 6.82 2.09
C PHE A 48 -3.37 6.41 0.72
N LEU A 49 -2.73 5.23 0.62
CA LEU A 49 -2.22 4.69 -0.63
C LEU A 49 -3.33 4.50 -1.66
N TYR A 50 -4.46 3.91 -1.28
CA TYR A 50 -5.57 3.65 -2.20
C TYR A 50 -6.10 4.95 -2.83
N ILE A 51 -6.30 5.98 -2.00
CA ILE A 51 -6.76 7.30 -2.46
C ILE A 51 -5.77 7.92 -3.45
N ARG A 52 -4.47 7.85 -3.17
CA ARG A 52 -3.44 8.43 -4.03
C ARG A 52 -3.20 7.65 -5.31
N VAL A 53 -3.31 6.33 -5.27
CA VAL A 53 -3.24 5.46 -6.45
C VAL A 53 -4.35 5.80 -7.44
N MET A 54 -5.58 6.09 -6.98
CA MET A 54 -6.66 6.53 -7.86
C MET A 54 -6.42 7.93 -8.47
N LYS A 55 -5.75 8.83 -7.75
CA LYS A 55 -5.48 10.21 -8.21
C LYS A 55 -4.25 10.33 -9.11
N ASN A 56 -3.22 9.53 -8.87
CA ASN A 56 -1.94 9.58 -9.59
C ASN A 56 -1.37 8.17 -9.80
N PRO A 57 -2.03 7.32 -10.59
CA PRO A 57 -1.64 5.91 -10.74
C PRO A 57 -0.23 5.73 -11.30
N GLY A 58 0.22 6.65 -12.16
CA GLY A 58 1.55 6.61 -12.78
C GLY A 58 2.72 6.73 -11.79
N HIS A 59 2.51 7.37 -10.64
CA HIS A 59 3.53 7.44 -9.58
C HIS A 59 3.83 6.08 -8.94
N TYR A 60 2.85 5.17 -8.95
CA TYR A 60 2.91 3.88 -8.28
C TYR A 60 3.17 2.72 -9.25
N GLY A 61 3.62 2.98 -10.49
CA GLY A 61 3.65 2.04 -11.62
C GLY A 61 4.37 0.69 -11.43
N ASN A 62 5.08 0.48 -10.31
CA ASN A 62 5.72 -0.79 -9.94
C ASN A 62 5.06 -1.48 -8.74
N CYS A 63 3.93 -0.97 -8.24
CA CYS A 63 3.28 -1.53 -7.07
C CYS A 63 2.62 -2.88 -7.46
N PRO A 64 2.90 -3.98 -6.75
CA PRO A 64 2.39 -5.32 -7.07
C PRO A 64 0.86 -5.42 -7.01
N ILE A 65 0.17 -4.38 -6.53
CA ILE A 65 -1.30 -4.30 -6.52
C ILE A 65 -1.92 -4.30 -7.93
N TYR A 66 -1.17 -3.95 -8.98
CA TYR A 66 -1.69 -3.86 -10.35
C TYR A 66 -1.71 -5.19 -11.11
N SER A 67 -0.97 -6.21 -10.67
CA SER A 67 -0.94 -7.52 -11.33
C SER A 67 -1.57 -8.58 -10.43
N HIS A 68 -2.50 -9.35 -10.98
CA HIS A 68 -3.16 -10.46 -10.27
C HIS A 68 -2.16 -11.51 -9.72
N GLN A 69 -0.96 -11.55 -10.31
CA GLN A 69 0.17 -12.39 -9.89
C GLN A 69 0.89 -11.83 -8.65
N GLY A 70 0.94 -10.51 -8.45
CA GLY A 70 1.62 -9.88 -7.31
C GLY A 70 0.99 -10.23 -5.96
N TRP A 71 -0.35 -10.34 -5.93
CA TRP A 71 -1.12 -10.71 -4.73
C TRP A 71 -0.91 -12.15 -4.27
N LEU A 72 -0.78 -13.08 -5.22
CA LEU A 72 -0.48 -14.49 -4.92
C LEU A 72 0.95 -14.64 -4.39
N SER A 73 1.91 -13.94 -5.01
CA SER A 73 3.30 -13.90 -4.54
C SER A 73 3.41 -13.29 -3.13
N LEU A 74 2.62 -12.24 -2.85
CA LEU A 74 2.53 -11.61 -1.55
C LEU A 74 2.06 -12.62 -0.49
N ILE A 75 0.88 -13.22 -0.67
CA ILE A 75 0.31 -14.16 0.29
C ILE A 75 1.20 -15.40 0.47
N LEU A 76 1.79 -15.92 -0.61
CA LEU A 76 2.73 -17.04 -0.55
C LEU A 76 4.02 -16.67 0.20
N ALA A 77 4.53 -15.44 0.02
CA ALA A 77 5.68 -14.94 0.78
C ALA A 77 5.34 -14.75 2.27
N CYS A 78 4.14 -14.25 2.58
CA CYS A 78 3.64 -14.10 3.95
C CYS A 78 3.55 -15.45 4.68
N LEU A 79 3.00 -16.48 4.00
CA LEU A 79 2.87 -17.85 4.53
C LEU A 79 4.20 -18.60 4.63
N SER A 80 5.23 -18.20 3.89
CA SER A 80 6.56 -18.81 3.98
C SER A 80 7.44 -18.26 5.11
N LEU A 81 7.00 -17.17 5.76
CA LEU A 81 7.70 -16.50 6.85
C LEU A 81 7.04 -16.73 8.23
N LEU A 82 5.96 -17.52 8.28
CA LEU A 82 5.23 -17.99 9.46
C LEU A 82 5.29 -19.52 9.51
#